data_AF-A0A9D8IA23-F1
#
_entry.id   AF-A0A9D8IA23-F1
#
_cell.length_a   1.000
_cell.length_b   1.000
_cell.length_c   1.000
_cell.angle_alpha   90.00
_cell.angle_beta   90.00
_cell.angle_gamma   90.00
#
_symmetry.space_group_name_H-M   'P 1'
#
loop_
_entity.id
_entity.type
_entity.pdbx_description
1 polymer ?
#
loop_
_entity_poly.entity_id
_entity_poly.type
_entity_poly.pdbx_seq_one_letter_code
_entity_poly.pdbx_strand_id
1 'polypeptide(L)'
;MPDDAAVGASQPQLQPRFLRLPRSGELCWFSGLSRSQMWLAVKAGHVRSHSLKRPGTRRGVRLVDAASLVEWLSSNPPAEISEARTQKGGAA
;
A
#
# COMPACT_ATOMS: atom_id res chain seq x y z
N MET A 1 36.36 -25.01 22.53
CA MET A 1 35.24 -24.15 22.98
C MET A 1 34.21 -24.17 21.86
N PRO A 2 33.12 -24.94 21.97
CA PRO A 2 31.92 -24.77 21.15
C PRO A 2 31.03 -23.65 21.74
N ASP A 3 29.94 -23.28 21.06
CA ASP A 3 29.00 -22.15 21.28
C ASP A 3 29.49 -20.81 20.70
N ASP A 4 28.77 -20.08 19.84
CA ASP A 4 27.34 -19.99 19.57
C ASP A 4 27.07 -19.92 18.06
N ALA A 5 26.43 -20.96 17.50
CA ALA A 5 25.80 -20.85 16.19
C ALA A 5 24.58 -19.94 16.33
N ALA A 6 24.71 -18.68 15.95
CA ALA A 6 23.60 -17.74 15.85
C ALA A 6 22.55 -18.31 14.89
N VAL A 7 21.54 -18.98 15.45
CA VAL A 7 20.30 -19.31 14.77
C VAL A 7 19.61 -17.97 14.53
N GLY A 8 19.93 -17.36 13.39
CA GLY A 8 19.20 -16.20 12.87
C GLY A 8 17.75 -16.63 12.74
N ALA A 9 16.91 -16.18 13.67
CA ALA A 9 15.48 -16.43 13.62
C ALA A 9 14.96 -15.85 12.30
N SER A 10 14.64 -16.74 11.35
CA SER A 10 13.98 -16.39 10.10
C SER A 10 12.67 -15.70 10.45
N GLN A 11 12.66 -14.36 10.39
CA GLN A 11 11.44 -13.62 10.69
C GLN A 11 10.35 -14.08 9.71
N PRO A 12 9.14 -14.38 10.21
CA PRO A 12 8.06 -14.76 9.34
C PRO A 12 7.82 -13.60 8.36
N GLN A 13 8.03 -13.88 7.08
CA GLN A 13 7.74 -12.96 5.98
C GLN A 13 6.21 -12.78 5.95
N LEU A 14 5.70 -11.83 6.74
CA LEU A 14 4.29 -11.44 6.72
C LEU A 14 4.00 -10.87 5.34
N GLN A 15 3.49 -11.72 4.46
CA GLN A 15 2.96 -11.34 3.15
C GLN A 15 1.45 -11.09 3.32
N PRO A 16 1.02 -9.86 3.65
CA PRO A 16 -0.39 -9.56 3.78
C PRO A 16 -1.07 -9.81 2.43
N ARG A 17 -2.12 -10.62 2.40
CA ARG A 17 -2.91 -10.78 1.18
C ARG A 17 -3.72 -9.53 0.85
N PHE A 18 -4.12 -8.80 1.89
CA PHE A 18 -4.94 -7.60 1.78
C PHE A 18 -4.33 -6.44 2.56
N LEU A 19 -4.24 -5.29 1.89
CA LEU A 19 -3.75 -4.04 2.44
C LEU A 19 -4.91 -3.07 2.61
N ARG A 20 -4.93 -2.35 3.73
CA ARG A 20 -5.86 -1.24 3.90
C ARG A 20 -5.27 0.01 3.26
N LEU A 21 -6.14 0.85 2.69
CA LEU A 21 -5.74 2.20 2.30
C LEU A 21 -5.18 2.97 3.52
N PRO A 22 -3.98 3.58 3.39
CA PRO A 22 -3.41 4.35 4.48
C PRO A 22 -4.29 5.56 4.80
N ARG A 23 -4.13 6.13 6.00
CA ARG A 23 -4.86 7.35 6.37
C ARG A 23 -4.38 8.52 5.51
N SER A 24 -5.12 9.62 5.53
CA SER A 24 -4.69 10.84 4.86
C SER A 24 -3.35 11.30 5.45
N GLY A 25 -2.33 11.46 4.63
CA GLY A 25 -0.98 11.85 5.05
C GLY A 25 -0.07 10.69 5.49
N GLU A 26 -0.56 9.45 5.53
CA GLU A 26 0.25 8.26 5.79
C GLU A 26 0.60 7.53 4.48
N LEU A 27 1.76 6.89 4.46
CA LEU A 27 2.17 5.96 3.40
C LEU A 27 1.80 4.53 3.77
N CYS A 28 1.57 3.69 2.75
CA CYS A 28 1.37 2.27 2.98
C CYS A 28 2.67 1.65 3.51
N TRP A 29 2.61 0.98 4.66
CA TRP A 29 3.77 0.30 5.26
C TRP A 29 4.36 -0.81 4.39
N PHE A 30 3.58 -1.37 3.46
CA PHE A 30 4.00 -2.46 2.59
C PHE A 30 4.56 -1.96 1.24
N SER A 31 3.86 -1.04 0.58
CA SER A 31 4.22 -0.58 -0.78
C SER A 31 4.87 0.80 -0.83
N GLY A 32 4.89 1.55 0.27
CA GLY A 32 5.36 2.94 0.32
C GLY A 32 4.46 3.94 -0.42
N LEU A 33 3.34 3.50 -1.02
CA LEU A 33 2.46 4.37 -1.80
C LEU A 33 1.59 5.26 -0.90
N SER A 34 1.36 6.49 -1.37
CA SER A 34 0.37 7.38 -0.77
C SER A 34 -1.06 6.89 -1.02
N ARG A 35 -1.99 7.30 -0.15
CA ARG A 35 -3.42 7.00 -0.32
C ARG A 35 -3.95 7.41 -1.70
N SER A 36 -3.52 8.55 -2.23
CA SER A 36 -3.97 9.07 -3.52
C SER A 36 -3.52 8.20 -4.69
N GLN A 37 -2.25 7.78 -4.70
CA GLN A 37 -1.71 6.88 -5.74
C GLN A 37 -2.40 5.52 -5.68
N MET A 38 -2.53 4.96 -4.46
CA MET A 38 -3.19 3.67 -4.29
C MET A 38 -4.67 3.75 -4.68
N TRP A 39 -5.35 4.86 -4.41
CA TRP A 39 -6.71 5.07 -4.87
C TRP A 39 -6.76 5.25 -6.40
N LEU A 40 -5.82 5.97 -7.02
CA LEU A 40 -5.78 6.10 -8.48
C LEU A 40 -5.63 4.74 -9.17
N ALA A 41 -4.72 3.89 -8.68
CA ALA A 41 -4.48 2.55 -9.21
C ALA A 41 -5.72 1.64 -9.09
N VAL A 42 -6.43 1.74 -7.96
CA VAL A 42 -7.68 0.99 -7.75
C VAL A 42 -8.83 1.56 -8.61
N LYS A 43 -8.91 2.89 -8.77
CA LYS A 43 -9.94 3.55 -9.60
C LYS A 43 -9.75 3.25 -11.08
N ALA A 44 -8.50 3.19 -11.53
CA ALA A 44 -8.13 2.82 -12.89
C ALA A 44 -8.32 1.32 -13.18
N GLY A 45 -8.64 0.50 -12.17
CA GLY A 45 -8.85 -0.93 -12.32
C GLY A 45 -7.57 -1.75 -12.44
N HIS A 46 -6.39 -1.14 -12.24
CA HIS A 46 -5.11 -1.82 -12.30
C HIS A 46 -4.87 -2.73 -11.08
N VAL A 47 -5.51 -2.43 -9.95
CA VAL A 47 -5.33 -3.17 -8.70
C VAL A 47 -6.68 -3.66 -8.17
N ARG A 48 -6.76 -4.96 -7.86
CA ARG A 48 -7.97 -5.57 -7.29
C ARG A 48 -8.27 -4.97 -5.91
N SER A 49 -9.54 -4.64 -5.68
CA SER A 49 -9.99 -4.13 -4.39
C SER A 49 -11.32 -4.74 -3.96
N HIS A 50 -11.45 -4.97 -2.66
CA HIS A 50 -12.64 -5.51 -2.03
C HIS A 50 -13.23 -4.48 -1.08
N SER A 51 -14.52 -4.18 -1.24
CA SER A 51 -15.23 -3.30 -0.32
C SER A 51 -15.87 -4.13 0.78
N LEU A 52 -15.28 -4.09 1.97
CA LEU A 52 -15.85 -4.71 3.16
C LEU A 52 -16.82 -3.72 3.81
N LYS A 53 -18.13 -3.97 3.66
CA LYS A 53 -19.19 -3.15 4.24
C LYS A 53 -20.09 -4.03 5.10
N ARG A 54 -20.34 -3.60 6.35
CA ARG A 54 -21.33 -4.27 7.20
C ARG A 54 -22.74 -3.84 6.77
N PRO A 55 -23.70 -4.77 6.63
CA PRO A 55 -25.09 -4.40 6.38
C PRO A 55 -25.57 -3.42 7.46
N GLY A 56 -26.20 -2.32 7.04
CA GLY A 56 -26.66 -1.24 7.94
C GLY A 56 -25.65 -0.11 8.22
N THR A 57 -24.38 -0.23 7.82
CA THR A 57 -23.38 0.87 8.02
C THR A 57 -23.21 1.74 6.77
N ARG A 58 -23.08 3.06 6.95
CA ARG A 58 -22.83 4.01 5.85
C ARG A 58 -21.40 3.95 5.31
N ARG A 59 -20.40 3.60 6.14
CA ARG A 59 -18.98 3.60 5.79
C ARG A 59 -18.41 2.18 5.87
N GLY A 60 -17.82 1.71 4.78
CA GLY A 60 -17.06 0.45 4.72
C GLY A 60 -15.56 0.68 4.65
N VAL A 61 -14.79 -0.40 4.74
CA VAL A 61 -13.34 -0.39 4.52
C VAL A 61 -13.06 -0.99 3.15
N ARG A 62 -12.25 -0.30 2.35
CA ARG A 62 -11.74 -0.86 1.10
C ARG A 62 -10.38 -1.50 1.37
N LEU A 63 -10.30 -2.78 1.06
CA LEU A 63 -9.10 -3.60 1.09
C LEU A 63 -8.57 -3.71 -0.33
N VAL A 64 -7.26 -3.67 -0.48
CA VAL A 64 -6.53 -3.75 -1.73
C VAL A 64 -5.74 -5.06 -1.73
N ASP A 65 -5.79 -5.81 -2.82
CA ASP A 65 -5.03 -7.05 -2.94
C ASP A 65 -3.54 -6.74 -3.15
N ALA A 66 -2.69 -7.28 -2.26
CA ALA A 66 -1.26 -6.95 -2.26
C ALA A 66 -0.52 -7.55 -3.48
N ALA A 67 -0.89 -8.76 -3.90
CA ALA A 67 -0.25 -9.42 -5.05
C ALA A 67 -0.50 -8.60 -6.33
N SER A 68 -1.73 -8.15 -6.53
CA SER A 68 -2.11 -7.30 -7.66
C SER A 68 -1.38 -5.95 -7.64
N LEU A 69 -1.13 -5.41 -6.44
CA LEU A 69 -0.40 -4.16 -6.28
C LEU A 69 1.08 -4.32 -6.64
N VAL A 70 1.71 -5.41 -6.20
CA VAL A 70 3.12 -5.71 -6.52
C VAL A 70 3.28 -6.02 -8.00
N GLU A 71 2.36 -6.77 -8.60
CA GLU A 71 2.34 -7.03 -10.05
C GLU A 71 2.25 -5.74 -10.86
N TRP A 72 1.36 -4.82 -10.44
CA TRP A 72 1.25 -3.50 -11.06
C TRP A 72 2.52 -2.67 -10.91
N LEU A 73 3.13 -2.63 -9.72
CA LEU A 73 4.40 -1.93 -9.47
C LEU A 73 5.57 -2.53 -10.25
N SER A 74 5.57 -3.85 -10.43
CA SER A 74 6.61 -4.55 -11.21
C SER A 74 6.46 -4.27 -12.70
N SER A 75 5.23 -4.11 -13.18
CA SER A 75 4.93 -3.79 -14.58
C SER A 75 5.09 -2.30 -14.91
N ASN A 76 4.89 -1.43 -13.92
CA ASN A 76 5.13 0.00 -14.00
C ASN A 76 6.11 0.41 -12.90
N PRO A 77 7.43 0.15 -13.08
CA PRO A 77 8.42 0.63 -12.14
C PRO A 77 8.25 2.15 -12.00
N PRO A 78 8.25 2.70 -10.78
CA PRO A 78 8.05 4.13 -10.53
C PRO A 78 9.30 4.94 -10.91
N ALA A 79 9.73 4.83 -12.17
CA ALA A 79 10.80 5.65 -12.73
C ALA A 79 10.29 7.06 -13.08
N GLU A 80 8.97 7.27 -13.21
CA GLU A 80 8.38 8.53 -13.67
C GLU A 80 7.04 8.81 -12.96
N ILE A 81 6.96 8.62 -11.63
CA ILE A 81 5.95 9.38 -10.89
C ILE A 81 6.52 10.79 -10.79
N SER A 82 6.40 11.55 -11.89
CA SER A 82 6.62 12.98 -11.84
C SER A 82 5.80 13.50 -10.68
N GLU A 83 6.51 14.02 -9.68
CA GLU A 83 5.91 14.82 -8.65
C GLU A 83 5.23 15.97 -9.39
N ALA A 84 3.94 15.82 -9.66
CA ALA A 84 3.05 16.95 -9.82
C ALA A 84 3.09 17.66 -8.48
N ARG A 85 4.15 18.46 -8.32
CA ARG A 85 4.46 19.40 -7.27
C ARG A 85 3.17 20.15 -6.99
N THR A 86 2.41 19.69 -6.01
CA THR A 86 1.41 20.56 -5.39
C THR A 86 2.23 21.55 -4.58
N GLN A 87 2.62 22.64 -5.26
CA GLN A 87 2.81 23.91 -4.58
C GLN A 87 1.46 24.25 -3.93
N LYS A 88 1.33 23.91 -2.65
CA LYS A 88 0.57 24.74 -1.73
C LYS A 88 1.60 25.45 -0.87
N GLY A 89 2.24 26.45 -1.49
CA GLY A 89 2.88 27.52 -0.74
C GLY A 89 1.80 28.23 0.07
N GLY A 90 2.06 28.35 1.36
CA GLY A 90 1.29 29.21 2.25
C GLY A 90 1.48 30.68 1.92
N ALA A 91 0.50 31.46 2.33
CA ALA A 91 0.46 32.90 2.57
C ALA A 91 -1.03 33.28 2.42
N ALA A 92 -1.67 34.00 3.32
CA ALA A 92 -1.36 34.57 4.62
C ALA A 92 -2.73 34.78 5.31
#